data_AF-A0A924LXA7-F1
#
_entry.id   AF-A0A924LXA7-F1
#
_cell.length_a   1.000
_cell.length_b   1.000
_cell.length_c   1.000
_cell.angle_alpha   90.00
_cell.angle_beta   90.00
_cell.angle_gamma   90.00
#
_symmetry.space_group_name_H-M   'P 1'
#
loop_
_entity.id
_entity.type
_entity.pdbx_description
1 polymer ?
#
loop_
_entity_poly.entity_id
_entity_poly.type
_entity_poly.pdbx_seq_one_letter_code
_entity_poly.pdbx_strand_id
1 'polypeptide(L)'
;LGTYQDFSVMGVVRRIAGDASIPNTPFLIVGLVLFGLPYLRIKSYANQKFQLLLVASVLIFTVIFSSGSESPTYIIAFVGVAIWFVVQEVPKNKYVIVLLIFALILTSLSHTDLFPRYLLDNYVRKYSLKAVPCIIIWFVIVYQMLTINFETIKHEK
;
A
#
# COMPACT_ATOMS: atom_id res chain seq x y z
N LEU A 1 -10.35 -13.30 -17.94
CA LEU A 1 -10.05 -12.21 -16.98
C LEU A 1 -11.29 -11.72 -16.20
N GLY A 2 -12.29 -12.59 -15.97
CA GLY A 2 -13.63 -12.19 -15.48
C GLY A 2 -13.87 -12.35 -13.98
N THR A 3 -12.84 -12.59 -13.16
CA THR A 3 -13.01 -12.66 -11.71
C THR A 3 -13.00 -11.23 -11.15
N TYR A 4 -14.09 -10.83 -10.50
CA TYR A 4 -14.19 -9.58 -9.72
C TYR A 4 -13.31 -9.59 -8.46
N GLN A 5 -12.66 -10.72 -8.20
CA GLN A 5 -11.69 -10.95 -7.13
C GLN A 5 -10.27 -10.74 -7.70
N ASP A 6 -9.32 -10.41 -6.83
CA ASP A 6 -7.91 -10.06 -7.14
C ASP A 6 -7.64 -8.56 -7.29
N PHE A 7 -7.93 -7.77 -6.24
CA PHE A 7 -7.37 -6.42 -6.09
C PHE A 7 -5.99 -6.51 -5.45
N SER A 8 -5.01 -7.07 -6.16
CA SER A 8 -3.62 -7.21 -5.70
C SER A 8 -2.63 -6.66 -6.74
N VAL A 9 -1.34 -6.57 -6.40
CA VAL A 9 -0.27 -6.22 -7.34
C VAL A 9 -0.31 -7.14 -8.58
N MET A 10 -0.50 -8.45 -8.36
CA MET A 10 -0.62 -9.43 -9.45
C MET A 10 -1.85 -9.18 -10.29
N GLY A 11 -2.99 -8.90 -9.64
CA GLY A 11 -4.24 -8.58 -10.29
C GLY A 11 -4.18 -7.32 -11.15
N VAL A 12 -3.42 -6.29 -10.74
CA VAL A 12 -3.17 -5.09 -11.54
C VAL A 12 -2.31 -5.44 -12.76
N VAL A 13 -1.19 -6.14 -12.57
CA VAL A 13 -0.26 -6.46 -13.66
C VAL A 13 -0.90 -7.37 -14.72
N ARG A 14 -1.66 -8.39 -14.32
CA ARG A 14 -2.40 -9.27 -15.25
C ARG A 14 -3.42 -8.51 -16.09
N ARG A 15 -4.12 -7.55 -15.49
CA ARG A 15 -5.15 -6.75 -16.19
C ARG A 15 -4.53 -5.73 -17.15
N ILE A 16 -3.39 -5.13 -16.80
CA ILE A 16 -2.64 -4.23 -17.69
C ILE A 16 -2.00 -5.00 -18.85
N ALA A 17 -1.40 -6.16 -18.56
CA ALA A 17 -0.74 -7.00 -19.57
C ALA A 17 -1.74 -7.76 -20.46
N GLY A 18 -3.00 -7.88 -20.05
CA GLY A 18 -4.02 -8.65 -20.76
C GLY A 18 -3.84 -10.17 -20.68
N ASP A 19 -2.92 -10.65 -19.84
CA ASP A 19 -2.57 -12.06 -19.72
C ASP A 19 -2.87 -12.59 -18.30
N ALA A 20 -3.76 -13.57 -18.23
CA ALA A 20 -4.16 -14.22 -16.98
C ALA A 20 -3.20 -15.34 -16.54
N SER A 21 -2.31 -15.80 -17.42
CA SER A 21 -1.40 -16.92 -17.15
C SER A 21 -0.17 -16.53 -16.30
N ILE A 22 0.06 -15.22 -16.12
CA ILE A 22 1.20 -14.71 -15.35
C ILE A 22 1.18 -15.30 -13.94
N PRO A 23 2.26 -15.95 -13.47
CA PRO A 23 2.31 -16.58 -12.15
C PRO A 23 2.42 -15.55 -11.01
N ASN A 24 1.91 -15.90 -9.83
CA ASN A 24 2.02 -15.05 -8.62
C ASN A 24 3.44 -15.04 -8.04
N THR A 25 4.17 -16.13 -8.22
CA THR A 25 5.43 -16.42 -7.52
C THR A 25 6.47 -15.31 -7.64
N PRO A 26 6.75 -14.73 -8.83
CA PRO A 26 7.75 -13.67 -8.96
C PRO A 26 7.40 -12.42 -8.14
N PHE A 27 6.12 -12.02 -8.14
CA PHE A 27 5.66 -10.86 -7.38
C PHE A 27 5.77 -11.09 -5.88
N LEU A 28 5.40 -12.28 -5.41
CA LEU A 28 5.51 -12.65 -4.00
C LEU A 28 6.97 -12.69 -3.54
N ILE A 29 7.87 -13.24 -4.34
CA ILE A 29 9.31 -13.27 -4.01
C ILE A 29 9.85 -11.84 -3.88
N VAL A 30 9.60 -10.98 -4.88
CA VAL A 30 10.05 -9.59 -4.85
C VAL A 30 9.43 -8.84 -3.68
N GLY A 31 8.13 -9.01 -3.45
CA GLY A 31 7.41 -8.42 -2.33
C GLY A 31 8.00 -8.86 -0.98
N LEU A 32 8.28 -10.15 -0.81
CA LEU A 32 8.83 -10.72 0.42
C LEU A 32 10.26 -10.25 0.69
N VAL A 33 11.09 -10.16 -0.35
CA VAL A 33 12.45 -9.58 -0.22
C VAL A 33 12.36 -8.13 0.23
N LEU A 34 11.59 -7.30 -0.46
CA LEU A 34 11.41 -5.88 -0.11
C LEU A 34 10.78 -5.69 1.26
N PHE A 35 9.83 -6.54 1.63
CA PHE A 35 9.20 -6.55 2.95
C PHE A 35 10.19 -6.93 4.04
N GLY A 36 11.09 -7.90 3.79
CA GLY A 36 12.08 -8.37 4.76
C GLY A 36 13.28 -7.44 4.92
N LEU A 37 13.65 -6.66 3.91
CA LEU A 37 14.82 -5.77 3.95
C LEU A 37 14.84 -4.82 5.17
N PRO A 38 13.75 -4.10 5.49
CA PRO A 38 13.70 -3.25 6.69
C PRO A 38 13.97 -3.99 8.01
N TYR A 39 13.66 -5.30 8.09
CA TYR A 39 13.79 -6.07 9.32
C TYR A 39 15.24 -6.30 9.73
N LEU A 40 16.19 -6.15 8.79
CA LEU A 40 17.62 -6.25 9.08
C LEU A 40 18.13 -5.08 9.95
N ARG A 41 17.37 -3.97 10.05
CA ARG A 41 17.73 -2.80 10.86
C ARG A 41 17.37 -2.97 12.34
N ILE A 42 17.92 -4.01 13.00
CA ILE A 42 17.59 -4.41 14.40
C ILE A 42 17.70 -3.23 15.39
N LYS A 43 18.66 -2.33 15.21
CA LYS A 43 18.84 -1.16 16.08
C LYS A 43 17.68 -0.15 16.01
N SER A 44 16.98 -0.07 14.87
CA SER A 44 15.88 0.86 14.65
C SER A 44 14.58 0.43 15.35
N TYR A 45 14.47 -0.84 15.80
CA TYR A 45 13.29 -1.35 16.50
C TYR A 45 13.04 -0.68 17.86
N ALA A 46 14.06 -0.06 18.46
CA ALA A 46 13.88 0.71 19.68
C ALA A 46 13.08 2.02 19.48
N ASN A 47 12.85 2.44 18.23
CA ASN A 47 12.13 3.67 17.90
C ASN A 47 10.65 3.40 17.62
N GLN A 48 9.76 4.12 18.30
CA GLN A 48 8.30 3.98 18.14
C GLN A 48 7.83 4.27 16.71
N LYS A 49 8.42 5.26 16.01
CA LYS A 49 8.07 5.59 14.63
C LYS A 49 8.36 4.39 13.71
N PHE A 50 9.50 3.74 13.90
CA PHE A 50 9.87 2.54 13.12
C PHE A 50 8.91 1.38 13.37
N GLN A 51 8.54 1.13 14.63
CA GLN A 51 7.56 0.09 14.97
C GLN A 51 6.20 0.35 14.30
N LEU A 52 5.71 1.59 14.34
CA LEU A 52 4.44 1.96 13.69
C LEU A 52 4.51 1.84 12.16
N LEU A 53 5.63 2.23 11.54
CA LEU A 53 5.84 2.04 10.10
C LEU A 53 5.91 0.54 9.71
N LEU A 54 6.51 -0.30 10.56
CA LEU A 54 6.54 -1.74 10.36
C LEU A 54 5.12 -2.33 10.40
N VAL A 55 4.31 -1.93 11.40
CA VAL A 55 2.89 -2.33 11.48
C VAL A 55 2.12 -1.85 10.25
N ALA A 56 2.31 -0.61 9.82
CA ALA A 56 1.68 -0.08 8.61
C ALA A 56 2.08 -0.90 7.37
N SER A 57 3.36 -1.24 7.24
CA SER A 57 3.87 -2.08 6.16
C SER A 57 3.22 -3.46 6.15
N VAL A 58 3.10 -4.12 7.30
CA VAL A 58 2.44 -5.45 7.43
C VAL A 58 0.98 -5.39 7.00
N LEU A 59 0.22 -4.39 7.47
CA LEU A 59 -1.19 -4.25 7.15
C LEU A 59 -1.44 -4.02 5.65
N ILE A 60 -0.59 -3.22 5.00
CA ILE A 60 -0.73 -2.98 3.56
C ILE A 60 -0.23 -4.20 2.76
N PHE A 61 0.90 -4.79 3.15
CA PHE A 61 1.50 -5.94 2.47
C PHE A 61 0.53 -7.13 2.38
N THR A 62 -0.12 -7.48 3.49
CA THR A 62 -1.05 -8.62 3.56
C THR A 62 -2.24 -8.49 2.60
N VAL A 63 -2.64 -7.28 2.26
CA VAL A 63 -3.73 -7.03 1.30
C VAL A 63 -3.18 -6.93 -0.13
N ILE A 64 -2.17 -6.09 -0.38
CA ILE A 64 -1.72 -5.83 -1.76
C ILE A 64 -1.06 -7.06 -2.41
N PHE A 65 -0.52 -7.98 -1.61
CA PHE A 65 0.10 -9.22 -2.10
C PHE A 65 -0.79 -10.45 -1.97
N SER A 66 -2.07 -10.29 -1.62
CA SER A 66 -3.03 -11.41 -1.54
C SER A 66 -3.94 -11.45 -2.76
N SER A 67 -3.90 -12.55 -3.50
CA SER A 67 -4.82 -12.78 -4.64
C SER A 67 -6.27 -12.95 -4.22
N GLY A 68 -6.54 -13.17 -2.92
CA GLY A 68 -7.88 -13.23 -2.34
C GLY A 68 -8.44 -11.88 -1.90
N SER A 69 -7.70 -10.78 -2.07
CA SER A 69 -8.17 -9.47 -1.63
C SER A 69 -9.31 -8.94 -2.49
N GLU A 70 -10.41 -8.64 -1.81
CA GLU A 70 -11.60 -8.01 -2.36
C GLU A 70 -11.68 -6.55 -1.93
N SER A 71 -12.66 -5.83 -2.48
CA SER A 71 -13.02 -4.48 -2.05
C SER A 71 -13.10 -4.30 -0.52
N PRO A 72 -13.87 -5.09 0.24
CA PRO A 72 -13.97 -4.91 1.69
C PRO A 72 -12.65 -5.20 2.43
N THR A 73 -11.78 -6.05 1.88
CA THR A 73 -10.46 -6.36 2.47
C THR A 73 -9.56 -5.13 2.56
N TYR A 74 -9.76 -4.14 1.69
CA TYR A 74 -8.96 -2.91 1.66
C TYR A 74 -9.12 -2.02 2.90
N ILE A 75 -10.10 -2.27 3.76
CA ILE A 75 -10.18 -1.60 5.06
C ILE A 75 -8.90 -1.82 5.88
N ILE A 76 -8.29 -3.01 5.80
CA ILE A 76 -7.05 -3.36 6.50
C ILE A 76 -5.88 -2.52 5.97
N ALA A 77 -5.74 -2.42 4.63
CA ALA A 77 -4.71 -1.61 4.00
C ALA A 77 -4.88 -0.13 4.36
N PHE A 78 -6.11 0.38 4.44
CA PHE A 78 -6.40 1.76 4.84
C PHE A 78 -6.01 2.07 6.28
N VAL A 79 -6.19 1.13 7.20
CA VAL A 79 -5.67 1.29 8.57
C VAL A 79 -4.15 1.46 8.53
N GLY A 80 -3.44 0.69 7.72
CA GLY A 80 -2.00 0.87 7.50
C GLY A 80 -1.64 2.25 6.92
N VAL A 81 -2.39 2.73 5.93
CA VAL A 81 -2.23 4.07 5.35
C VAL A 81 -2.45 5.17 6.40
N ALA A 82 -3.46 5.02 7.25
CA ALA A 82 -3.75 5.98 8.32
C ALA A 82 -2.61 6.04 9.35
N ILE A 83 -2.08 4.88 9.76
CA ILE A 83 -0.91 4.80 10.65
C ILE A 83 0.28 5.50 10.01
N TRP A 84 0.58 5.20 8.73
CA TRP A 84 1.67 5.84 8.00
C TRP A 84 1.54 7.36 7.98
N PHE A 85 0.34 7.89 7.72
CA PHE A 85 0.07 9.33 7.67
C PHE A 85 0.25 10.02 9.03
N VAL A 86 -0.13 9.37 10.13
CA VAL A 86 0.02 9.89 11.50
C VAL A 86 1.49 9.93 11.92
N VAL A 87 2.30 8.98 11.45
CA VAL A 87 3.74 8.90 11.79
C VAL A 87 4.58 9.97 11.06
N GLN A 88 4.08 10.54 9.95
CA GLN A 88 4.83 11.55 9.19
C GLN A 88 5.10 12.81 10.03
N GLU A 89 6.25 13.43 9.78
CA GLU A 89 6.69 14.62 10.52
C GLU A 89 5.82 15.84 10.21
N VAL A 90 5.72 16.73 11.20
CA VAL A 90 4.98 17.99 11.10
C VAL A 90 5.98 19.12 10.87
N PRO A 91 5.82 19.98 9.85
CA PRO A 91 4.68 20.07 8.93
C PRO A 91 4.67 18.97 7.86
N LYS A 92 3.46 18.48 7.54
CA LYS A 92 3.30 17.40 6.57
C LYS A 92 3.72 17.86 5.17
N ASN A 93 4.59 17.09 4.54
CA ASN A 93 5.02 17.36 3.18
C ASN A 93 3.82 17.27 2.21
N LYS A 94 3.77 18.17 1.21
CA LYS A 94 2.72 18.21 0.18
C LYS A 94 2.53 16.85 -0.49
N TYR A 95 3.62 16.11 -0.73
CA TYR A 95 3.57 14.76 -1.32
C TYR A 95 2.77 13.77 -0.47
N VAL A 96 2.89 13.82 0.85
CA VAL A 96 2.16 12.93 1.79
C VAL A 96 0.67 13.23 1.72
N ILE A 97 0.30 14.52 1.69
CA ILE A 97 -1.10 14.95 1.60
C ILE A 97 -1.71 14.52 0.25
N VAL A 98 -0.98 14.71 -0.84
CA VAL A 98 -1.41 14.29 -2.18
C VAL A 98 -1.61 12.77 -2.24
N LEU A 99 -0.68 11.98 -1.70
CA LEU A 99 -0.82 10.52 -1.64
C LEU A 99 -2.02 10.08 -0.79
N LEU A 100 -2.28 10.74 0.33
CA LEU A 100 -3.45 10.44 1.15
C LEU A 100 -4.75 10.75 0.41
N ILE A 101 -4.86 11.93 -0.20
CA ILE A 101 -6.04 12.32 -0.99
C ILE A 101 -6.23 11.33 -2.14
N PHE A 102 -5.15 10.97 -2.83
CA PHE A 102 -5.17 9.99 -3.91
C PHE A 102 -5.69 8.62 -3.44
N ALA A 103 -5.23 8.13 -2.28
CA ALA A 103 -5.74 6.90 -1.69
C ALA A 103 -7.21 7.00 -1.30
N LEU A 104 -7.62 8.09 -0.65
CA LEU A 104 -9.01 8.32 -0.25
C LEU A 104 -9.96 8.34 -1.46
N ILE A 105 -9.59 9.05 -2.52
CA ILE A 105 -10.42 9.16 -3.74
C ILE A 105 -10.52 7.80 -4.45
N LEU A 106 -9.38 7.18 -4.77
CA LEU A 106 -9.39 5.97 -5.61
C LEU A 106 -9.77 4.70 -4.87
N THR A 107 -9.45 4.57 -3.59
CA THR A 107 -9.67 3.31 -2.87
C THR A 107 -10.93 3.36 -2.01
N SER A 108 -11.24 4.48 -1.34
CA SER A 108 -12.41 4.59 -0.45
C SER A 108 -13.65 5.18 -1.14
N LEU A 109 -13.53 6.35 -1.78
CA LEU A 109 -14.65 7.02 -2.46
C LEU A 109 -15.11 6.29 -3.72
N SER A 110 -14.28 5.43 -4.29
CA SER A 110 -14.68 4.60 -5.44
C SER A 110 -15.76 3.56 -5.11
N HIS A 111 -16.20 3.41 -3.86
CA HIS A 111 -17.40 2.63 -3.52
C HIS A 111 -18.62 3.49 -3.15
N THR A 112 -18.45 4.80 -3.05
CA THR A 112 -19.55 5.72 -2.76
C THR A 112 -20.26 6.15 -4.04
N ASP A 113 -21.57 6.41 -3.96
CA ASP A 113 -22.41 6.85 -5.10
C ASP A 113 -21.96 8.18 -5.74
N LEU A 114 -20.98 8.87 -5.15
CA LEU A 114 -20.33 10.07 -5.68
C LEU A 114 -19.42 9.81 -6.89
N PHE A 115 -19.01 8.56 -7.14
CA PHE A 115 -18.11 8.26 -8.27
C PHE A 115 -18.90 7.92 -9.54
N PRO A 116 -18.57 8.49 -10.71
CA PRO A 116 -19.29 8.20 -11.96
C PRO A 116 -19.22 6.70 -12.27
N ARG A 117 -20.38 6.02 -12.34
CA ARG A 117 -20.48 4.57 -12.59
C ARG A 117 -19.70 4.16 -13.86
N TYR A 118 -19.68 5.03 -14.87
CA TYR A 118 -18.91 4.84 -16.10
C TYR A 118 -17.40 4.66 -15.87
N LEU A 119 -16.77 5.50 -15.02
CA LEU A 119 -15.34 5.38 -14.69
C LEU A 119 -15.07 4.17 -13.78
N LEU A 120 -16.03 3.88 -12.91
CA LEU A 120 -15.95 2.77 -11.97
C LEU A 120 -15.88 1.42 -12.69
N ASP A 121 -16.80 1.16 -13.61
CA ASP A 121 -16.87 -0.13 -14.30
C ASP A 121 -15.84 -0.24 -15.45
N ASN A 122 -15.57 0.84 -16.19
CA ASN A 122 -14.65 0.78 -17.34
C ASN A 122 -13.17 0.93 -16.99
N TYR A 123 -12.83 1.63 -15.90
CA TYR A 123 -11.44 1.87 -15.51
C TYR A 123 -11.12 1.22 -14.16
N VAL A 124 -11.83 1.59 -13.10
CA VAL A 124 -11.41 1.25 -11.73
C VAL A 124 -11.53 -0.26 -11.44
N ARG A 125 -12.66 -0.87 -11.82
CA ARG A 125 -12.88 -2.32 -11.72
C ARG A 125 -12.12 -3.10 -12.81
N LYS A 126 -12.06 -2.57 -14.03
CA LYS A 126 -11.40 -3.23 -15.17
C LYS A 126 -9.89 -3.35 -15.01
N TYR A 127 -9.22 -2.40 -14.36
CA TYR A 127 -7.78 -2.39 -14.14
C TYR A 127 -7.35 -2.60 -12.68
N SER A 128 -8.30 -2.83 -11.76
CA SER A 128 -8.03 -2.93 -10.31
C SER A 128 -7.24 -1.74 -9.74
N LEU A 129 -7.48 -0.54 -10.29
CA LEU A 129 -6.76 0.69 -9.96
C LEU A 129 -6.87 1.09 -8.47
N LYS A 130 -7.83 0.53 -7.73
CA LYS A 130 -7.99 0.72 -6.28
C LYS A 130 -6.76 0.26 -5.48
N ALA A 131 -6.01 -0.72 -6.00
CA ALA A 131 -4.80 -1.22 -5.37
C ALA A 131 -3.63 -0.25 -5.48
N VAL A 132 -3.61 0.57 -6.53
CA VAL A 132 -2.45 1.40 -6.91
C VAL A 132 -2.04 2.40 -5.83
N PRO A 133 -2.95 3.17 -5.20
CA PRO A 133 -2.56 4.07 -4.12
C PRO A 133 -1.88 3.34 -2.94
N CYS A 134 -2.44 2.20 -2.52
CA CYS A 134 -1.90 1.41 -1.42
C CYS A 134 -0.53 0.81 -1.78
N ILE A 135 -0.35 0.36 -3.02
CA ILE A 135 0.94 -0.15 -3.52
C ILE A 135 2.01 0.95 -3.47
N ILE A 136 1.69 2.16 -3.96
CA ILE A 136 2.63 3.28 -3.95
C ILE A 136 3.00 3.66 -2.51
N ILE A 137 2.01 3.78 -1.62
CA ILE A 137 2.26 4.12 -0.21
C ILE A 137 3.12 3.03 0.46
N TRP A 138 2.88 1.75 0.15
CA TRP A 138 3.71 0.67 0.69
C TRP A 138 5.18 0.79 0.27
N PHE A 139 5.46 1.07 -1.02
CA PHE A 139 6.84 1.33 -1.46
C PHE A 139 7.46 2.54 -0.76
N VAL A 140 6.68 3.60 -0.53
CA VAL A 140 7.14 4.78 0.23
C VAL A 140 7.48 4.40 1.68
N ILE A 141 6.67 3.58 2.35
CA ILE A 141 6.95 3.09 3.70
C ILE A 141 8.24 2.28 3.72
N VAL A 142 8.41 1.33 2.80
CA VAL A 142 9.62 0.51 2.70
C VAL A 142 10.84 1.40 2.49
N TYR A 143 10.76 2.37 1.57
CA TYR A 143 11.83 3.34 1.34
C TYR A 143 12.15 4.15 2.60
N GLN A 144 11.13 4.71 3.28
CA GLN A 144 11.30 5.46 4.53
C GLN A 144 11.98 4.62 5.62
N MET A 145 11.58 3.36 5.79
CA MET A 145 12.20 2.46 6.76
C MET A 145 13.67 2.14 6.43
N LEU A 146 14.03 2.14 5.14
CA LEU A 146 15.40 1.87 4.68
C LEU A 146 16.30 3.10 4.71
N THR A 147 15.79 4.32 4.51
CA THR A 147 16.62 5.54 4.41
C THR A 147 16.65 6.39 5.67
N ILE A 148 15.59 6.37 6.48
CA ILE A 148 15.53 7.20 7.69
C ILE A 148 16.43 6.60 8.78
N ASN A 149 17.26 7.44 9.38
CA ASN A 149 18.06 7.07 10.54
C ASN A 149 17.25 7.28 11.81
N PHE A 150 16.65 6.20 12.31
CA PHE A 150 15.83 6.22 13.53
C PHE A 150 16.64 6.29 14.83
N GLU A 151 17.97 6.11 14.75
CA GLU A 151 18.88 6.16 15.91
C GLU A 151 19.08 7.59 16.43
N THR A 152 19.15 8.59 15.54
CA THR A 152 19.36 9.99 15.91
C THR A 152 18.11 10.66 16.49
N ILE A 153 16.92 10.20 16.11
CA ILE A 153 15.62 10.77 16.53
C ILE A 153 15.35 10.51 18.03
N LYS A 154 16.04 9.56 18.66
CA LYS A 154 15.85 9.23 20.08
C LYS A 154 16.35 10.32 21.03
N HIS A 155 17.23 11.21 20.56
CA HIS A 155 17.87 12.25 21.38
C HIS A 155 17.14 13.60 21.40
N GLU A 156 16.03 13.74 20.67
CA GLU A 156 15.33 15.02 20.49
C GLU A 156 13.99 15.09 21.25
N LYS A 157 13.87 14.31 22.32
CA LYS A 157 12.74 14.39 23.26
C LYS A 157 13.21 14.70 24.67
#